data_AF-A0A7Y7BED5-F1
#
_entry.id   AF-A0A7Y7BED5-F1
#
_cell.length_a   1.000
_cell.length_b   1.000
_cell.length_c   1.000
_cell.angle_alpha   90.00
_cell.angle_beta   90.00
_cell.angle_gamma   90.00
#
_symmetry.space_group_name_H-M   'P 1'
#
loop_
_entity.id
_entity.type
_entity.pdbx_description
1 polymer ?
#
loop_
_entity_poly.entity_id
_entity_poly.type
_entity_poly.pdbx_seq_one_letter_code
_entity_poly.pdbx_strand_id
1 'polypeptide(L)'
;RVKKVYWAIFGTTLLYGIVFFIAYMIIVFPMALFATILSFLIIPVIYILMGFFMVIMFTAIPAQIFEGIGIGGGLNKSFRLLKGNWWSSLGLLLLLMLIYNVVVVVFAVPFYASMIFSFLSTAEVDMMQETPMYVTLLNYLFGAILLVGSFMTYSIPLVGMTIQYFSLSEEKDATALMKKIDAFGEAESDQDEEDEEEYH
;
A
#
# COMPACT_ATOMS: atom_id res chain seq x y z
N ARG A 1 6.87 24.53 -6.36
CA ARG A 1 6.75 23.19 -7.01
C ARG A 1 6.25 22.13 -6.02
N VAL A 2 6.89 21.93 -4.87
CA VAL A 2 6.51 20.93 -3.84
C VAL A 2 5.07 21.08 -3.31
N LYS A 3 4.62 22.31 -2.98
CA LYS A 3 3.25 22.55 -2.48
C LYS A 3 2.13 22.11 -3.44
N LYS A 4 2.36 22.23 -4.76
CA LYS A 4 1.37 21.86 -5.79
C LYS A 4 1.28 20.33 -5.94
N VAL A 5 2.41 19.65 -5.84
CA VAL A 5 2.50 18.18 -5.87
C VAL A 5 1.89 17.58 -4.60
N TYR A 6 2.17 18.17 -3.44
CA TYR A 6 1.59 17.73 -2.16
C TYR A 6 0.06 17.76 -2.18
N TRP A 7 -0.54 18.88 -2.60
CA TRP A 7 -2.00 19.00 -2.68
C TRP A 7 -2.63 18.02 -3.66
N ALA A 8 -1.96 17.75 -4.79
CA ALA A 8 -2.41 16.76 -5.74
C ALA A 8 -2.40 15.36 -5.12
N ILE A 9 -1.28 14.93 -4.52
CA ILE A 9 -1.14 13.59 -3.91
C ILE A 9 -2.10 13.42 -2.72
N PHE A 10 -2.24 14.44 -1.89
CA PHE A 10 -3.18 14.39 -0.77
C PHE A 10 -4.62 14.25 -1.28
N GLY A 11 -5.00 15.04 -2.29
CA GLY A 11 -6.31 14.93 -2.94
C GLY A 11 -6.54 13.58 -3.61
N THR A 12 -5.55 13.02 -4.30
CA THR A 12 -5.66 11.70 -4.93
C THR A 12 -5.80 10.59 -3.90
N THR A 13 -5.02 10.63 -2.83
CA THR A 13 -5.07 9.66 -1.72
C THR A 13 -6.42 9.71 -1.01
N LEU A 14 -6.94 10.91 -0.74
CA LEU A 14 -8.25 11.10 -0.12
C LEU A 14 -9.38 10.62 -1.03
N LEU A 15 -9.31 10.90 -2.33
CA LEU A 15 -10.30 10.44 -3.29
C LEU A 15 -10.31 8.91 -3.39
N TYR A 16 -9.13 8.27 -3.48
CA TYR A 16 -9.03 6.82 -3.40
C TYR A 16 -9.63 6.30 -2.09
N GLY A 17 -9.28 6.91 -0.95
CA GLY A 17 -9.88 6.57 0.34
C GLY A 17 -11.41 6.60 0.31
N ILE A 18 -12.03 7.65 -0.25
CA ILE A 18 -13.49 7.79 -0.35
C ILE A 18 -14.09 6.73 -1.28
N VAL A 19 -13.54 6.58 -2.50
CA VAL A 19 -14.06 5.63 -3.50
C VAL A 19 -14.03 4.20 -2.96
N PHE A 20 -12.91 3.82 -2.34
CA PHE A 20 -12.77 2.48 -1.79
C PHE A 20 -13.54 2.30 -0.48
N PHE A 21 -13.72 3.33 0.33
CA PHE A 21 -14.61 3.28 1.49
C PHE A 21 -16.06 3.03 1.06
N ILE A 22 -16.53 3.73 0.01
CA ILE A 22 -17.87 3.50 -0.55
C ILE A 22 -17.99 2.08 -1.11
N ALA A 23 -17.02 1.62 -1.90
CA ALA A 23 -17.00 0.26 -2.44
C ALA A 23 -17.00 -0.79 -1.32
N TYR A 24 -16.21 -0.57 -0.27
CA TYR A 24 -16.16 -1.41 0.91
C TYR A 24 -17.52 -1.48 1.62
N MET A 25 -18.17 -0.34 1.84
CA MET A 25 -19.51 -0.29 2.44
C MET A 25 -20.54 -1.02 1.58
N ILE A 26 -20.50 -0.88 0.25
CA ILE A 26 -21.41 -1.59 -0.66
C ILE A 26 -21.23 -3.11 -0.59
N ILE A 27 -20.00 -3.60 -0.39
CA ILE A 27 -19.72 -5.04 -0.32
C ILE A 27 -20.05 -5.61 1.08
N VAL A 28 -19.66 -4.91 2.14
CA VAL A 28 -19.75 -5.41 3.52
C VAL A 28 -21.15 -5.20 4.11
N PHE A 29 -21.85 -4.12 3.76
CA PHE A 29 -23.18 -3.83 4.32
C PHE A 29 -24.22 -4.91 4.02
N PRO A 30 -24.35 -5.44 2.79
CA PRO A 30 -25.24 -6.57 2.52
C PRO A 30 -24.81 -7.83 3.27
N MET A 31 -23.50 -8.13 3.33
CA MET A 31 -23.00 -9.29 4.07
C MET A 31 -23.34 -9.22 5.57
N ALA A 32 -23.29 -8.03 6.16
CA ALA A 32 -23.65 -7.80 7.56
C ALA A 32 -25.14 -8.03 7.83
N LEU A 33 -26.02 -7.83 6.85
CA LEU A 33 -27.46 -8.13 6.98
C LEU A 33 -27.74 -9.65 7.00
N PHE A 34 -26.87 -10.46 6.39
CA PHE A 34 -26.93 -11.93 6.43
C PHE A 34 -26.08 -12.56 7.57
N ALA A 35 -25.63 -11.75 8.53
CA ALA A 35 -24.61 -12.11 9.52
C ALA A 35 -24.99 -13.24 10.49
N THR A 36 -26.26 -13.63 10.60
CA THR A 36 -26.70 -14.70 11.50
C THR A 36 -26.11 -16.08 11.16
N ILE A 37 -25.60 -16.28 9.93
CA ILE A 37 -25.00 -17.57 9.49
C ILE A 37 -23.53 -17.41 9.04
N LEU A 38 -23.11 -16.19 8.64
CA LEU A 38 -21.81 -15.93 7.99
C LEU A 38 -20.79 -15.14 8.83
N SER A 39 -21.08 -14.83 10.09
CA SER A 39 -20.25 -13.92 10.92
C SER A 39 -18.75 -14.27 10.96
N PHE A 40 -18.37 -15.55 10.93
CA PHE A 40 -16.96 -15.96 10.95
C PHE A 40 -16.21 -15.68 9.64
N LEU A 41 -16.91 -15.62 8.50
CA LEU A 41 -16.31 -15.35 7.18
C LEU A 41 -16.18 -13.86 6.88
N ILE A 42 -16.91 -13.00 7.59
CA ILE A 42 -16.88 -11.55 7.36
C ILE A 42 -15.51 -10.95 7.67
N ILE A 43 -14.89 -11.37 8.78
CA ILE A 43 -13.60 -10.86 9.24
C ILE A 43 -12.47 -11.08 8.22
N PRO A 44 -12.19 -12.31 7.74
CA PRO A 44 -11.12 -12.51 6.75
C PRO A 44 -11.40 -11.81 5.42
N VAL A 45 -12.66 -11.73 4.99
CA VAL A 45 -13.04 -11.01 3.76
C VAL A 45 -12.71 -9.51 3.88
N ILE A 46 -12.99 -8.89 5.02
CA ILE A 46 -12.66 -7.49 5.29
C ILE A 46 -11.15 -7.25 5.15
N TYR A 47 -10.32 -8.10 5.76
CA TYR A 47 -8.87 -7.95 5.69
C TYR A 47 -8.31 -8.15 4.27
N ILE A 48 -8.84 -9.12 3.52
CA ILE A 48 -8.44 -9.35 2.13
C ILE A 48 -8.81 -8.17 1.25
N LEU A 49 -10.04 -7.64 1.38
CA LEU A 49 -10.49 -6.46 0.63
C LEU A 49 -9.63 -5.23 0.95
N MET A 50 -9.29 -5.02 2.22
CA MET A 50 -8.43 -3.91 2.61
C MET A 50 -7.00 -4.06 2.06
N GLY A 51 -6.44 -5.27 2.08
CA GLY A 51 -5.16 -5.56 1.45
C GLY A 51 -5.17 -5.30 -0.05
N PHE A 52 -6.22 -5.73 -0.75
CA PHE A 52 -6.39 -5.49 -2.19
C PHE A 52 -6.45 -3.98 -2.51
N PHE A 53 -7.19 -3.21 -1.74
CA PHE A 53 -7.23 -1.75 -1.85
C PHE A 53 -5.85 -1.12 -1.68
N MET A 54 -5.12 -1.52 -0.61
CA MET A 54 -3.80 -0.98 -0.35
C MET A 54 -2.83 -1.25 -1.50
N VAL A 55 -2.78 -2.49 -2.01
CA VAL A 55 -1.92 -2.84 -3.15
C VAL A 55 -2.19 -1.95 -4.35
N ILE A 56 -3.47 -1.76 -4.72
CA ILE A 56 -3.84 -0.85 -5.82
C ILE A 56 -3.33 0.56 -5.56
N MET A 57 -3.59 1.11 -4.38
CA MET A 57 -3.24 2.48 -4.05
C MET A 57 -1.73 2.69 -4.08
N PHE A 58 -0.97 1.77 -3.47
CA PHE A 58 0.48 1.81 -3.42
C PHE A 58 1.14 1.63 -4.80
N THR A 59 0.48 0.96 -5.76
CA THR A 59 0.94 0.87 -7.15
C THR A 59 0.49 2.07 -8.00
N ALA A 60 -0.69 2.64 -7.72
CA ALA A 60 -1.24 3.76 -8.48
C ALA A 60 -0.54 5.11 -8.17
N ILE A 61 -0.10 5.32 -6.93
CA ILE A 61 0.58 6.56 -6.51
C ILE A 61 1.89 6.79 -7.28
N PRO A 62 2.82 5.82 -7.38
CA PRO A 62 4.02 5.95 -8.21
C PRO A 62 3.69 6.29 -9.66
N ALA A 63 2.68 5.65 -10.24
CA ALA A 63 2.26 5.94 -11.62
C ALA A 63 1.88 7.42 -11.80
N GLN A 64 1.09 7.98 -10.87
CA GLN A 64 0.71 9.40 -10.91
C GLN A 64 1.89 10.34 -10.72
N ILE A 65 2.79 10.03 -9.77
CA ILE A 65 3.90 10.91 -9.40
C ILE A 65 4.97 10.91 -10.50
N PHE A 66 5.38 9.73 -10.97
CA PHE A 66 6.50 9.60 -11.89
C PHE A 66 6.10 9.80 -13.36
N GLU A 67 4.86 9.49 -13.74
CA GLU A 67 4.40 9.64 -15.13
C GLU A 67 3.47 10.82 -15.34
N GLY A 68 3.09 11.53 -14.26
CA GLY A 68 2.23 12.72 -14.34
C GLY A 68 0.81 12.41 -14.82
N ILE A 69 0.38 11.15 -14.77
CA ILE A 69 -0.97 10.73 -15.19
C ILE A 69 -2.01 11.05 -14.11
N GLY A 70 -3.23 11.36 -14.55
CA GLY A 70 -4.35 11.65 -13.66
C GLY A 70 -4.82 10.43 -12.84
N ILE A 71 -5.77 10.66 -11.93
CA ILE A 71 -6.26 9.64 -10.98
C ILE A 71 -6.76 8.38 -11.69
N GLY A 72 -7.67 8.53 -12.64
CA GLY A 72 -8.20 7.39 -13.40
C GLY A 72 -7.14 6.67 -14.22
N GLY A 73 -6.14 7.40 -14.74
CA GLY A 73 -5.00 6.82 -15.46
C GLY A 73 -4.12 5.98 -14.54
N GLY A 74 -3.79 6.50 -13.35
CA GLY A 74 -3.02 5.77 -12.34
C GLY A 74 -3.74 4.51 -11.87
N LEU A 75 -5.06 4.60 -11.66
CA LEU A 75 -5.87 3.45 -11.29
C LEU A 75 -5.86 2.39 -12.40
N ASN A 76 -6.16 2.76 -13.64
CA ASN A 76 -6.17 1.83 -14.77
C ASN A 76 -4.79 1.17 -14.99
N LYS A 77 -3.71 1.96 -14.87
CA LYS A 77 -2.36 1.43 -14.96
C LYS A 77 -2.04 0.45 -13.83
N SER A 78 -2.42 0.75 -12.60
CA SER A 78 -2.21 -0.16 -11.46
C SER A 78 -2.91 -1.51 -11.67
N PHE A 79 -4.18 -1.53 -12.13
CA PHE A 79 -4.89 -2.75 -12.48
C PHE A 79 -4.18 -3.54 -13.60
N ARG A 80 -3.65 -2.84 -14.62
CA ARG A 80 -2.90 -3.46 -15.72
C ARG A 80 -1.59 -4.10 -15.23
N LEU A 81 -0.84 -3.41 -14.38
CA LEU A 81 0.44 -3.89 -13.85
C LEU A 81 0.27 -5.08 -12.90
N LEU A 82 -0.75 -5.03 -12.04
CA LEU A 82 -1.03 -6.09 -11.08
C LEU A 82 -1.64 -7.33 -11.73
N LYS A 83 -2.15 -7.24 -12.96
CA LYS A 83 -2.72 -8.38 -13.70
C LYS A 83 -1.68 -9.49 -13.88
N GLY A 84 -1.97 -10.65 -13.30
CA GLY A 84 -1.10 -11.83 -13.27
C GLY A 84 -0.18 -11.91 -12.06
N ASN A 85 0.05 -10.80 -11.34
CA ASN A 85 0.99 -10.71 -10.21
C ASN A 85 0.33 -10.31 -8.88
N TRP A 86 -1.01 -10.25 -8.81
CA TRP A 86 -1.78 -9.81 -7.65
C TRP A 86 -1.36 -10.44 -6.31
N TRP A 87 -1.26 -11.77 -6.25
CA TRP A 87 -0.89 -12.47 -5.02
C TRP A 87 0.56 -12.23 -4.62
N SER A 88 1.45 -12.06 -5.60
CA SER A 88 2.84 -11.69 -5.36
C SER A 88 2.95 -10.29 -4.78
N SER A 89 2.20 -9.32 -5.32
CA SER A 89 2.14 -7.95 -4.79
C SER A 89 1.49 -7.86 -3.41
N LEU A 90 0.42 -8.62 -3.16
CA LEU A 90 -0.16 -8.71 -1.83
C LEU A 90 0.82 -9.33 -0.82
N GLY A 91 1.48 -10.43 -1.20
CA GLY A 91 2.49 -11.09 -0.36
C GLY A 91 3.67 -10.17 -0.04
N LEU A 92 4.16 -9.42 -1.03
CA LEU A 92 5.20 -8.41 -0.82
C LEU A 92 4.73 -7.32 0.14
N LEU A 93 3.53 -6.77 -0.05
CA LEU A 93 2.98 -5.75 0.84
C LEU A 93 2.87 -6.27 2.27
N LEU A 94 2.37 -7.50 2.46
CA LEU A 94 2.28 -8.12 3.78
C LEU A 94 3.66 -8.29 4.43
N LEU A 95 4.67 -8.71 3.66
CA LEU A 95 6.04 -8.85 4.13
C LEU A 95 6.64 -7.49 4.53
N LEU A 96 6.42 -6.45 3.71
CA LEU A 96 6.85 -5.08 4.02
C LEU A 96 6.14 -4.53 5.26
N MET A 97 4.84 -4.82 5.42
CA MET A 97 4.08 -4.46 6.61
C MET A 97 4.61 -5.18 7.86
N LEU A 98 5.03 -6.45 7.74
CA LEU A 98 5.65 -7.18 8.85
C LEU A 98 6.99 -6.54 9.26
N ILE A 99 7.85 -6.22 8.29
CA ILE A 99 9.12 -5.52 8.54
C ILE A 99 8.86 -4.17 9.20
N TYR A 100 7.91 -3.39 8.68
CA TYR A 100 7.47 -2.13 9.25
C TYR A 100 7.08 -2.29 10.73
N ASN A 101 6.26 -3.29 11.07
CA ASN A 101 5.82 -3.52 12.45
C ASN A 101 7.00 -3.87 13.37
N VAL A 102 7.93 -4.71 12.92
CA VAL A 102 9.13 -5.06 13.71
C VAL A 102 9.97 -3.81 14.03
N VAL A 103 10.14 -2.91 13.06
CA VAL A 103 10.89 -1.67 13.27
C VAL A 103 10.14 -0.72 14.21
N VAL A 104 8.81 -0.60 14.09
CA VAL A 104 8.00 0.21 15.02
C VAL A 104 8.11 -0.29 16.47
N VAL A 105 8.18 -1.61 16.68
CA VAL A 105 8.34 -2.19 18.02
C VAL A 105 9.59 -1.65 18.72
N VAL A 106 10.70 -1.43 18.02
CA VAL A 106 11.93 -0.86 18.59
C VAL A 106 11.67 0.51 19.23
N PHE A 107 10.86 1.35 18.57
CA PHE A 107 10.46 2.66 19.10
C PHE A 107 9.36 2.58 20.16
N ALA A 108 8.57 1.50 20.14
CA ALA A 108 7.48 1.29 21.07
C ALA A 108 7.92 0.75 22.42
N VAL A 109 9.03 -0.01 22.47
CA VAL A 109 9.52 -0.60 23.73
C VAL A 109 9.74 0.45 24.83
N PRO A 110 10.44 1.58 24.63
CA PRO A 110 10.63 2.57 25.70
C PRO A 110 9.31 3.14 26.23
N PHE A 111 8.36 3.39 25.32
CA PHE A 111 7.05 3.94 25.66
C PHE A 111 6.19 2.96 26.46
N TYR A 112 6.08 1.71 25.99
CA TYR A 112 5.29 0.70 26.70
C TYR A 112 5.96 0.28 28.01
N ALA A 113 7.29 0.23 28.07
CA ALA A 113 8.01 -0.04 29.30
C ALA A 113 7.76 1.06 30.36
N SER A 114 7.82 2.34 29.96
CA SER A 114 7.55 3.45 30.89
C SER A 114 6.08 3.49 31.33
N MET A 115 5.14 3.16 30.44
CA MET A 115 3.72 3.05 30.76
C MET A 115 3.45 1.92 31.77
N ILE A 116 3.99 0.73 31.54
CA ILE A 116 3.84 -0.42 32.45
C ILE A 116 4.46 -0.11 33.81
N PHE A 117 5.66 0.48 33.84
CA PHE A 117 6.31 0.86 35.09
C PHE A 117 5.48 1.88 35.88
N SER A 118 4.93 2.90 35.21
CA SER A 118 4.06 3.90 35.84
C SER A 118 2.79 3.28 36.42
N PHE A 119 2.19 2.31 35.71
CA PHE A 119 1.01 1.58 36.17
C PHE A 119 1.31 0.72 37.40
N LEU A 120 2.41 -0.03 37.41
CA LEU A 120 2.79 -0.87 38.54
C LEU A 120 3.17 -0.04 39.78
N SER A 121 3.85 1.08 39.60
CA SER A 121 4.25 1.96 40.72
C SER A 121 3.07 2.69 41.37
N THR A 122 1.96 2.88 40.65
CA THR A 122 0.73 3.50 41.15
C THR A 122 -0.29 2.49 41.66
N ALA A 123 -0.14 1.20 41.34
CA ALA A 123 -1.01 0.14 41.85
C ALA A 123 -0.72 -0.25 43.32
N GLU A 124 0.51 -0.02 43.80
CA GLU A 124 0.91 -0.28 45.19
C GLU A 124 0.73 0.93 46.12
N VAL A 125 0.49 2.11 45.56
CA VAL A 125 0.42 3.40 46.25
C VAL A 125 -0.99 3.95 46.09
N ASP A 126 -1.55 4.53 47.14
CA ASP A 126 -2.91 5.08 47.19
C ASP A 126 -3.27 5.79 45.86
N MET A 127 -4.39 5.41 45.24
CA MET A 127 -4.83 5.85 43.91
C MET A 127 -5.09 7.38 43.85
N MET A 128 -4.99 8.07 44.99
CA MET A 128 -5.06 9.51 45.14
C MET A 128 -3.70 10.23 45.10
N GLN A 129 -2.56 9.51 45.06
CA GLN A 129 -1.26 10.15 44.85
C GLN A 129 -1.07 10.57 43.40
N GLU A 130 -0.77 11.85 43.20
CA GLU A 130 -0.44 12.38 41.88
C GLU A 130 0.82 11.73 41.33
N THR A 131 0.77 11.32 40.06
CA THR A 131 1.94 10.77 39.37
C THR A 131 3.07 11.81 39.35
N PRO A 132 4.29 11.47 39.78
CA PRO A 132 5.38 12.43 39.83
C PRO A 132 5.65 13.07 38.46
N MET A 133 5.87 14.38 38.45
CA MET A 133 6.03 15.17 37.22
C MET A 133 7.11 14.61 36.28
N TYR A 134 8.22 14.07 36.81
CA TYR A 134 9.30 13.50 36.00
C TYR A 134 8.87 12.23 35.23
N VAL A 135 7.97 11.41 35.80
CA VAL A 135 7.42 10.20 35.15
C VAL A 135 6.53 10.61 33.98
N THR A 136 5.67 11.61 34.21
CA THR A 136 4.81 12.19 33.17
C THR A 136 5.63 12.78 32.03
N LEU A 137 6.69 13.53 32.33
CA LEU A 137 7.59 14.08 31.30
C LEU A 137 8.32 12.99 30.50
N LEU A 138 8.79 11.92 31.15
CA LEU A 138 9.40 10.77 30.48
C LEU A 138 8.42 10.04 29.56
N ASN A 139 7.18 9.82 29.99
CA ASN A 139 6.15 9.22 29.15
C ASN A 139 5.87 10.06 27.89
N TYR A 140 5.78 11.39 28.02
CA TYR A 140 5.63 12.26 26.85
C TYR A 140 6.85 12.23 25.92
N LEU A 141 8.06 12.18 26.48
CA LEU A 141 9.29 12.07 25.69
C LEU A 141 9.30 10.76 24.89
N PHE A 142 9.04 9.62 25.53
CA PHE A 142 8.99 8.33 24.84
C PHE A 142 7.83 8.24 23.86
N GLY A 143 6.68 8.85 24.16
CA GLY A 143 5.56 8.98 23.23
C GLY A 143 5.92 9.79 21.98
N ALA A 144 6.67 10.89 22.13
CA ALA A 144 7.17 11.66 21.01
C ALA A 144 8.17 10.87 20.16
N ILE A 145 9.08 10.10 20.80
CA ILE A 145 10.02 9.22 20.11
C ILE A 145 9.27 8.13 19.33
N LEU A 146 8.27 7.49 19.94
CA LEU A 146 7.43 6.50 19.27
C LEU A 146 6.71 7.11 18.07
N LEU A 147 6.12 8.30 18.23
CA LEU A 147 5.41 9.00 17.16
C LEU A 147 6.33 9.27 15.98
N VAL A 148 7.46 9.93 16.22
CA VAL A 148 8.43 10.30 15.17
C VAL A 148 9.02 9.05 14.51
N GLY A 149 9.44 8.06 15.31
CA GLY A 149 9.98 6.81 14.82
C GLY A 149 8.98 6.05 13.95
N SER A 150 7.71 6.00 14.36
CA SER A 150 6.63 5.38 13.57
C SER A 150 6.42 6.10 12.24
N PHE A 151 6.40 7.44 12.26
CA PHE A 151 6.23 8.23 11.04
C PHE A 151 7.36 8.02 10.04
N MET A 152 8.60 7.95 10.50
CA MET A 152 9.75 7.65 9.64
C MET A 152 9.64 6.25 9.03
N THR A 153 9.13 5.29 9.79
CA THR A 153 9.04 3.88 9.37
C THR A 153 7.95 3.66 8.29
N TYR A 154 6.93 4.51 8.19
CA TYR A 154 5.92 4.42 7.10
C TYR A 154 6.53 4.53 5.69
N SER A 155 7.74 5.08 5.56
CA SER A 155 8.44 5.12 4.28
C SER A 155 8.80 3.73 3.75
N ILE A 156 8.98 2.72 4.62
CA ILE A 156 9.42 1.36 4.24
C ILE A 156 8.45 0.71 3.23
N PRO A 157 7.15 0.51 3.55
CA PRO A 157 6.22 -0.08 2.60
C PRO A 157 6.03 0.78 1.34
N LEU A 158 6.08 2.11 1.48
CA LEU A 158 5.94 3.02 0.34
C LEU A 158 7.09 2.86 -0.67
N VAL A 159 8.33 2.81 -0.19
CA VAL A 159 9.52 2.62 -1.04
C VAL A 159 9.52 1.22 -1.65
N GLY A 160 9.25 0.18 -0.86
CA GLY A 160 9.20 -1.20 -1.36
C GLY A 160 8.16 -1.40 -2.46
N MET A 161 6.96 -0.83 -2.29
CA MET A 161 5.92 -0.87 -3.31
C MET A 161 6.26 -0.04 -4.55
N THR A 162 7.00 1.07 -4.39
CA THR A 162 7.48 1.88 -5.51
C THR A 162 8.53 1.11 -6.34
N ILE A 163 9.42 0.36 -5.69
CA ILE A 163 10.37 -0.51 -6.39
C ILE A 163 9.63 -1.60 -7.17
N GLN A 164 8.64 -2.25 -6.54
CA GLN A 164 7.80 -3.23 -7.23
C GLN A 164 7.07 -2.62 -8.42
N TYR A 165 6.55 -1.39 -8.30
CA TYR A 165 5.90 -0.69 -9.39
C TYR A 165 6.80 -0.60 -10.63
N PHE A 166 8.05 -0.16 -10.45
CA PHE A 166 9.00 -0.06 -11.57
C PHE A 166 9.34 -1.42 -12.15
N SER A 167 9.57 -2.42 -11.30
CA SER A 167 9.82 -3.79 -11.75
C SER A 167 8.67 -4.34 -12.61
N LEU A 168 7.42 -4.16 -12.18
CA LEU A 168 6.25 -4.58 -12.94
C LEU A 168 6.07 -3.78 -14.22
N SER A 169 6.35 -2.47 -14.21
CA SER A 169 6.26 -1.65 -15.43
C SER A 169 7.29 -2.11 -16.45
N GLU A 170 8.53 -2.32 -16.04
CA GLU A 170 9.62 -2.76 -16.91
C GLU A 170 9.33 -4.14 -17.52
N GLU A 171 8.85 -5.10 -16.73
CA GLU A 171 8.45 -6.42 -17.23
C GLU A 171 7.38 -6.33 -18.33
N LYS A 172 6.33 -5.50 -18.10
CA LYS A 172 5.23 -5.35 -19.07
C LYS A 172 5.66 -4.57 -20.31
N ASP A 173 6.48 -3.55 -20.16
CA ASP A 173 6.98 -2.74 -21.26
C ASP A 173 7.96 -3.54 -22.14
N ALA A 174 8.85 -4.35 -21.55
CA ALA A 174 9.73 -5.26 -22.26
C ALA A 174 8.94 -6.32 -23.05
N THR A 175 7.95 -6.95 -22.41
CA THR A 175 7.07 -7.93 -23.08
C THR A 175 6.31 -7.29 -24.26
N ALA A 176 5.87 -6.04 -24.11
CA ALA A 176 5.17 -5.33 -25.18
C ALA A 176 6.11 -4.95 -26.35
N LEU A 177 7.37 -4.63 -26.07
CA LEU A 177 8.38 -4.35 -27.09
C LEU A 177 8.74 -5.60 -27.89
N MET A 178 8.96 -6.74 -27.22
CA MET A 178 9.21 -8.02 -27.89
C MET A 178 8.10 -8.39 -28.86
N LYS A 179 6.84 -8.29 -28.42
CA LYS A 179 5.68 -8.55 -29.28
C LYS A 179 5.60 -7.64 -30.51
N LYS A 180 6.10 -6.41 -30.42
CA LYS A 180 6.17 -5.51 -31.58
C LYS A 180 7.25 -5.94 -32.55
N ILE A 181 8.41 -6.36 -32.05
CA ILE A 181 9.52 -6.87 -32.87
C ILE A 181 9.06 -8.12 -33.63
N ASP A 182 8.42 -9.06 -32.93
CA ASP A 182 7.91 -10.29 -33.55
C ASP A 182 6.89 -9.97 -34.66
N ALA A 183 5.97 -9.03 -34.39
CA ALA A 183 4.98 -8.59 -35.38
C ALA A 183 5.58 -7.85 -36.59
N PHE A 184 6.71 -7.14 -36.40
CA PHE A 184 7.43 -6.55 -37.54
C PHE A 184 8.10 -7.62 -38.39
N GLY A 185 8.70 -8.65 -37.77
CA GLY A 185 9.31 -9.76 -38.50
C GLY A 185 8.31 -10.60 -39.29
N GLU A 186 7.12 -10.85 -38.74
CA GLU A 186 6.03 -11.53 -39.46
C GLU A 186 5.51 -10.70 -40.65
N ALA A 187 5.38 -9.38 -40.49
CA ALA A 187 4.93 -8.50 -41.58
C ALA A 187 5.96 -8.38 -42.71
N GLU A 188 7.26 -8.50 -42.42
CA GLU A 188 8.33 -8.47 -43.42
C GLU A 188 8.39 -9.81 -44.18
N SER A 189 8.22 -10.95 -43.51
CA SER A 189 8.15 -12.26 -44.18
C SER A 189 6.94 -12.40 -45.11
N ASP A 190 5.78 -11.88 -44.70
CA ASP A 190 4.57 -11.91 -45.54
C ASP A 190 4.71 -11.02 -46.79
N GLN A 191 5.47 -9.91 -46.69
CA GLN A 191 5.77 -9.04 -47.84
C GLN A 191 6.79 -9.65 -48.79
N ASP A 192 7.83 -10.31 -48.27
CA ASP A 192 8.84 -10.99 -49.11
C ASP A 192 8.23 -12.18 -49.85
N GLU A 193 7.27 -12.92 -49.24
CA GLU A 193 6.54 -14.02 -49.90
C GLU A 193 5.57 -13.52 -50.98
N GLU A 194 4.85 -12.41 -50.77
CA GLU A 194 3.98 -11.79 -51.80
C GLU A 194 4.79 -11.26 -52.99
N ASP A 195 5.94 -10.63 -52.74
CA ASP A 195 6.83 -10.14 -53.80
C ASP A 195 7.41 -11.31 -54.61
N GLU A 196 7.84 -12.42 -53.98
CA GLU A 196 8.34 -13.61 -54.70
C GLU A 196 7.27 -14.30 -55.55
N GLU A 197 6.01 -14.34 -55.12
CA GLU A 197 4.90 -14.87 -55.93
C GLU A 197 4.50 -13.95 -57.10
N GLU A 198 4.68 -12.63 -57.01
CA GLU A 198 4.39 -11.70 -58.13
C GLU A 198 5.41 -11.82 -59.28
N TYR A 199 6.62 -12.33 -59.03
CA TYR A 199 7.66 -12.54 -60.04
C TYR A 199 7.67 -13.96 -60.67
N HIS A 200 6.74 -14.85 -60.29
CA HIS A 200 6.59 -16.21 -60.82
C HIS A 200 5.35 -16.41 -61.70
#